data_AF-A0A268U7I0-F1
#
_entry.id   AF-A0A268U7I0-F1
#
_cell.length_a   1.000
_cell.length_b   1.000
_cell.length_c   1.000
_cell.angle_alpha   90.00
_cell.angle_beta   90.00
_cell.angle_gamma   90.00
#
_symmetry.space_group_name_H-M   'P 1'
#
loop_
_entity.id
_entity.type
_entity.pdbx_description
1 polymer ?
#
loop_
_entity_poly.entity_id
_entity_poly.type
_entity_poly.pdbx_seq_one_letter_code
_entity_poly.pdbx_strand_id
1 'polypeptide(L)'
;MNYYVFSITYMAIFGYFGHFAKISKNTNIILILLTGIVVNIPIDNISINMLTYSFFGEMSILTFALSLMLLFESFKIQKIQNNFMDIKAFIFIFIFGLILYLSVLNIIPLNLYYQSPQIVIIICCLLTFLAYVINKSLGMIYFICLLSYGLKLMESNNLFDYLIDVPVWIFSILYIFVIIVKKIVSKK
;
A
#
# COMPACT_ATOMS: atom_id res chain seq x y z
N MET A 1 9.71 -11.51 -2.96
CA MET A 1 10.00 -10.71 -1.73
C MET A 1 9.67 -11.54 -0.50
N ASN A 2 10.53 -11.55 0.52
CA ASN A 2 10.37 -12.43 1.69
C ASN A 2 9.18 -11.99 2.59
N TYR A 3 8.49 -12.94 3.25
CA TYR A 3 7.35 -12.67 4.13
C TYR A 3 7.69 -11.73 5.30
N TYR A 4 8.96 -11.64 5.69
CA TYR A 4 9.44 -10.69 6.72
C TYR A 4 9.12 -9.22 6.40
N VAL A 5 8.89 -8.86 5.14
CA VAL A 5 8.57 -7.49 4.73
C VAL A 5 7.25 -7.01 5.35
N PHE A 6 6.28 -7.89 5.61
CA PHE A 6 5.03 -7.53 6.28
C PHE A 6 5.22 -6.95 7.69
N SER A 7 6.38 -7.20 8.33
CA SER A 7 6.73 -6.54 9.60
C SER A 7 6.62 -5.03 9.51
N ILE A 8 7.02 -4.45 8.37
CA ILE A 8 7.01 -3.00 8.17
C ILE A 8 5.58 -2.47 8.15
N THR A 9 4.62 -3.22 7.59
CA THR A 9 3.19 -2.90 7.63
C THR A 9 2.68 -2.86 9.07
N TYR A 10 3.00 -3.88 9.87
CA TYR A 10 2.58 -3.93 11.28
C TYR A 10 3.20 -2.79 12.09
N MET A 11 4.51 -2.57 11.91
CA MET A 11 5.23 -1.47 12.52
C MET A 11 4.60 -0.12 12.17
N ALA A 12 4.20 0.08 10.91
CA ALA A 12 3.54 1.29 10.45
C ALA A 12 2.16 1.48 11.08
N ILE A 13 1.35 0.42 11.15
CA ILE A 13 0.01 0.44 11.78
C ILE A 13 0.12 0.82 13.27
N PHE A 14 0.97 0.13 14.02
CA PHE A 14 1.14 0.39 15.45
C PHE A 14 1.77 1.76 15.71
N GLY A 15 2.73 2.17 14.89
CA GLY A 15 3.32 3.50 14.97
C GLY A 15 2.29 4.61 14.74
N TYR A 16 1.43 4.45 13.75
CA TYR A 16 0.34 5.39 13.47
C TYR A 16 -0.66 5.46 14.62
N PHE A 17 -1.14 4.33 15.13
CA PHE A 17 -2.08 4.30 16.25
C PHE A 17 -1.47 4.83 17.55
N GLY A 18 -0.18 4.55 17.83
CA GLY A 18 0.51 5.10 18.98
C GLY A 18 0.66 6.61 18.91
N HIS A 19 0.98 7.16 17.73
CA HIS A 19 0.96 8.60 17.49
C HIS A 19 -0.46 9.20 17.66
N PHE A 20 -1.49 8.56 17.12
CA PHE A 20 -2.88 9.01 17.25
C PHE A 20 -3.36 9.01 18.71
N ALA A 21 -2.96 8.00 19.49
CA ALA A 21 -3.23 7.90 20.93
C ALA A 21 -2.38 8.85 21.79
N LYS A 22 -1.55 9.71 21.18
CA LYS A 22 -0.66 10.66 21.86
C LYS A 22 0.32 9.98 22.84
N ILE A 23 0.75 8.76 22.53
CA ILE A 23 1.78 8.06 23.28
C ILE A 23 3.10 8.84 23.17
N SER A 24 3.92 8.82 24.23
CA SER A 24 5.24 9.46 24.20
C SER A 24 6.10 8.91 23.05
N LYS A 25 6.93 9.74 22.42
CA LYS A 25 7.75 9.33 21.26
C LYS A 25 8.58 8.08 21.56
N ASN A 26 9.23 8.03 22.72
CA ASN A 26 10.08 6.90 23.12
C ASN A 26 9.25 5.62 23.26
N THR A 27 8.08 5.72 23.91
CA THR A 27 7.17 4.58 24.06
C THR A 27 6.64 4.12 22.69
N ASN A 28 6.33 5.04 21.76
CA ASN A 28 5.89 4.68 20.41
C ASN A 28 6.99 3.95 19.62
N ILE A 29 8.25 4.41 19.71
CA ILE A 29 9.40 3.74 19.11
C ILE A 29 9.54 2.32 19.67
N ILE A 30 9.44 2.16 21.00
CA ILE A 30 9.51 0.84 21.64
C ILE A 30 8.37 -0.06 21.14
N LEU A 31 7.14 0.46 21.04
CA LEU A 31 5.99 -0.29 20.51
C LEU A 31 6.22 -0.73 19.05
N ILE A 32 6.73 0.16 18.20
CA ILE A 32 7.07 -0.14 16.80
C ILE A 32 8.11 -1.28 16.74
N LEU A 33 9.20 -1.18 17.50
CA LEU A 33 10.25 -2.20 17.53
C LEU A 33 9.73 -3.55 18.07
N LEU A 34 8.98 -3.52 19.17
CA LEU A 34 8.38 -4.72 19.75
C LEU A 34 7.42 -5.39 18.76
N THR A 35 6.61 -4.61 18.06
CA THR A 35 5.70 -5.13 17.03
C THR A 35 6.48 -5.83 15.92
N GLY A 36 7.54 -5.20 15.41
CA GLY A 36 8.41 -5.80 14.39
C GLY A 36 9.06 -7.11 14.83
N ILE A 37 9.39 -7.26 16.12
CA ILE A 37 9.92 -8.51 16.67
C ILE A 37 8.80 -9.55 16.82
N VAL A 38 7.70 -9.19 17.50
CA VAL A 38 6.62 -10.11 17.87
C VAL A 38 5.97 -10.76 16.65
N VAL A 39 5.76 -10.00 15.57
CA VAL A 39 5.12 -10.56 14.36
C VAL A 39 5.96 -11.61 13.63
N ASN A 40 7.24 -11.74 13.99
CA ASN A 40 8.18 -12.72 13.46
C ASN A 40 8.44 -13.90 14.39
N ILE A 41 7.97 -13.85 15.64
CA ILE A 41 8.11 -14.97 16.57
C ILE A 41 7.19 -16.11 16.07
N PRO A 42 7.75 -17.29 15.73
CA PRO A 42 6.93 -18.42 15.34
C PRO A 42 6.25 -19.02 16.58
N ILE A 43 4.92 -19.16 16.51
CA ILE A 43 4.13 -19.95 17.46
C ILE A 43 3.73 -21.21 16.69
N ASP A 44 4.10 -22.38 17.19
CA ASP A 44 3.93 -23.66 16.48
C ASP A 44 4.49 -23.65 15.05
N ASN A 45 5.69 -23.09 14.87
CA ASN A 45 6.39 -22.89 13.60
C ASN A 45 5.72 -21.91 12.60
N ILE A 46 4.67 -21.20 13.02
CA ILE A 46 3.96 -20.24 12.19
C ILE A 46 4.05 -18.85 12.83
N SER A 47 4.58 -17.87 12.10
CA SER A 47 4.58 -16.47 12.53
C SER A 47 3.38 -15.71 11.95
N ILE A 48 3.05 -14.55 12.54
CA ILE A 48 1.99 -13.67 12.04
C ILE A 48 2.28 -13.24 10.60
N ASN A 49 3.54 -12.96 10.27
CA ASN A 49 3.93 -12.62 8.90
C ASN A 49 3.72 -13.77 7.92
N MET A 50 4.00 -15.02 8.32
CA MET A 50 3.73 -16.19 7.49
C MET A 50 2.23 -16.36 7.24
N LEU A 51 1.39 -16.16 8.26
CA LEU A 51 -0.06 -16.19 8.10
C LEU A 51 -0.53 -15.15 7.10
N THR A 52 -0.10 -13.90 7.25
CA THR A 52 -0.48 -12.82 6.34
C THR A 52 -0.02 -13.06 4.92
N TYR A 53 1.23 -13.52 4.75
CA TYR A 53 1.76 -13.92 3.45
C TYR A 53 0.93 -15.07 2.83
N SER A 54 0.44 -16.03 3.62
CA SER A 54 -0.39 -17.13 3.10
C SER A 54 -1.74 -16.66 2.54
N PHE A 55 -2.32 -15.57 3.07
CA PHE A 55 -3.59 -15.01 2.60
C PHE A 55 -3.43 -14.02 1.45
N PHE A 56 -2.39 -13.18 1.50
CA PHE A 56 -2.23 -12.06 0.58
C PHE A 56 -1.14 -12.25 -0.48
N GLY A 57 -0.28 -13.26 -0.33
CA GLY A 57 0.86 -13.49 -1.20
C GLY A 57 1.99 -12.48 -0.98
N GLU A 58 2.77 -12.22 -2.03
CA GLU A 58 3.85 -11.23 -2.00
C GLU A 58 3.29 -9.82 -1.82
N MET A 59 3.87 -9.07 -0.89
CA MET A 59 3.53 -7.66 -0.67
C MET A 59 4.02 -6.80 -1.85
N SER A 60 3.14 -5.96 -2.40
CA SER A 60 3.54 -5.05 -3.49
C SER A 60 4.52 -3.96 -3.02
N ILE A 61 5.31 -3.43 -3.96
CA ILE A 61 6.17 -2.27 -3.70
C ILE A 61 5.35 -1.03 -3.31
N LEU A 62 4.15 -0.85 -3.87
CA LEU A 62 3.25 0.22 -3.46
C LEU A 62 2.94 0.13 -1.95
N THR A 63 2.47 -1.02 -1.48
CA THR A 63 2.12 -1.21 -0.06
C THR A 63 3.34 -1.03 0.84
N PHE A 64 4.49 -1.49 0.38
CA PHE A 64 5.74 -1.36 1.12
C PHE A 64 6.13 0.11 1.27
N ALA A 65 6.10 0.87 0.17
CA ALA A 65 6.40 2.30 0.17
C ALA A 65 5.43 3.07 1.07
N LEU A 66 4.11 2.79 0.98
CA LEU A 66 3.11 3.42 1.84
C LEU A 66 3.32 3.10 3.32
N SER A 67 3.68 1.86 3.63
CA SER A 67 3.97 1.43 5.01
C SER A 67 5.21 2.13 5.57
N LEU A 68 6.28 2.23 4.78
CA LEU A 68 7.47 2.99 5.17
C LEU A 68 7.15 4.47 5.41
N MET A 69 6.39 5.08 4.51
CA MET A 69 6.00 6.48 4.66
C MET A 69 5.20 6.71 5.95
N LEU A 70 4.20 5.87 6.22
CA LEU A 70 3.39 5.94 7.43
C LEU A 70 4.25 5.74 8.70
N LEU A 71 5.21 4.82 8.64
CA LEU A 71 6.18 4.59 9.70
C LEU A 71 7.05 5.83 9.95
N PHE A 72 7.59 6.47 8.91
CA PHE A 72 8.37 7.70 9.06
C PHE A 72 7.54 8.88 9.57
N GLU A 73 6.26 8.98 9.18
CA GLU A 73 5.35 9.97 9.72
C GLU A 73 5.12 9.80 11.21
N SER A 74 5.02 8.55 11.70
CA SER A 74 4.80 8.26 13.12
C SER A 74 5.90 8.79 14.05
N PHE A 75 7.09 9.09 13.51
CA PHE A 75 8.21 9.66 14.26
C PHE A 75 8.27 11.19 14.28
N LYS A 76 7.52 11.87 13.40
CA LYS A 76 7.52 13.34 13.32
C LYS A 76 6.74 13.90 14.51
N ILE A 77 7.40 14.74 15.30
CA ILE A 77 6.83 15.39 16.50
C ILE A 77 5.87 16.53 16.11
N GLN A 78 6.07 17.11 14.93
CA GLN A 78 5.26 18.23 14.45
C GLN A 78 4.09 17.70 13.62
N LYS A 79 2.89 18.25 13.92
CA LYS A 79 1.66 18.18 13.10
C LYS A 79 1.85 18.87 11.73
N ILE A 80 2.88 18.50 10.97
CA ILE A 80 2.90 18.82 9.55
C ILE A 80 1.90 17.88 8.92
N GLN A 81 0.64 18.30 8.97
CA GLN A 81 -0.54 17.62 8.47
C GLN A 81 -0.60 17.70 6.95
N ASN A 82 0.55 17.49 6.30
CA ASN A 82 0.61 17.34 4.86
C ASN A 82 0.21 15.91 4.57
N ASN A 83 -1.08 15.69 4.34
CA ASN A 83 -1.58 14.43 3.82
C ASN A 83 -0.79 14.11 2.54
N PHE A 84 0.13 13.15 2.61
CA PHE A 84 0.97 12.76 1.47
C PHE A 84 0.12 12.31 0.27
N MET A 85 -1.03 11.72 0.56
CA MET A 85 -2.03 11.31 -0.41
C MET A 85 -3.36 12.00 -0.10
N ASP A 86 -3.91 12.68 -1.10
CA ASP A 86 -5.23 13.26 -1.04
C ASP A 86 -6.30 12.26 -1.48
N ILE A 87 -7.58 12.61 -1.30
CA ILE A 87 -8.70 11.77 -1.72
C ILE A 87 -8.64 11.39 -3.21
N LYS A 88 -8.09 12.27 -4.07
CA LYS A 88 -7.95 12.00 -5.51
C LYS A 88 -7.02 10.81 -5.76
N ALA A 89 -5.92 10.70 -5.02
CA ALA A 89 -5.00 9.57 -5.10
C ALA A 89 -5.69 8.25 -4.72
N PHE A 90 -6.51 8.24 -3.67
CA PHE A 90 -7.28 7.06 -3.27
C PHE A 90 -8.35 6.68 -4.28
N ILE A 91 -9.05 7.66 -4.87
CA ILE A 91 -10.00 7.42 -5.96
C ILE A 91 -9.28 6.80 -7.17
N PHE A 92 -8.09 7.29 -7.51
CA PHE A 92 -7.29 6.72 -8.59
C PHE A 92 -6.91 5.27 -8.32
N ILE A 93 -6.39 4.94 -7.12
CA ILE A 93 -6.08 3.57 -6.71
C ILE A 93 -7.33 2.68 -6.79
N PHE A 94 -8.47 3.18 -6.30
CA PHE A 94 -9.73 2.44 -6.33
C PHE A 94 -10.14 2.11 -7.76
N ILE A 95 -10.17 3.08 -8.66
CA ILE A 95 -10.56 2.89 -10.07
C ILE A 95 -9.58 1.95 -10.78
N PHE A 96 -8.28 2.17 -10.60
CA PHE A 96 -7.24 1.32 -11.20
C PHE A 96 -7.38 -0.13 -10.73
N GLY A 97 -7.47 -0.36 -9.41
CA GLY A 97 -7.65 -1.70 -8.85
C GLY A 97 -8.96 -2.33 -9.28
N LEU A 98 -10.05 -1.57 -9.36
CA LEU A 98 -11.34 -2.07 -9.83
C LEU A 98 -11.23 -2.59 -11.27
N ILE A 99 -10.65 -1.81 -12.18
CA ILE A 99 -10.46 -2.23 -13.58
C ILE A 99 -9.56 -3.46 -13.65
N LEU A 100 -8.45 -3.47 -12.91
CA LEU A 100 -7.50 -4.57 -12.92
C LEU A 100 -8.12 -5.87 -12.37
N TYR A 101 -8.77 -5.84 -11.21
CA TYR A 101 -9.34 -7.05 -10.61
C TYR A 101 -10.56 -7.56 -11.38
N LEU A 102 -11.41 -6.68 -11.93
CA LEU A 102 -12.49 -7.09 -12.82
C LEU A 102 -11.95 -7.74 -14.10
N SER A 103 -10.80 -7.25 -14.61
CA SER A 103 -10.08 -7.83 -15.75
C SER A 103 -9.55 -9.23 -15.42
N VAL A 104 -8.88 -9.40 -14.28
CA VAL A 104 -8.34 -10.70 -13.82
C VAL A 104 -9.46 -11.73 -13.60
N LEU A 105 -10.61 -11.31 -13.07
CA LEU A 105 -11.78 -12.16 -12.86
C LEU A 105 -12.58 -12.44 -14.15
N ASN A 106 -12.13 -11.95 -15.31
CA ASN A 106 -12.84 -12.05 -16.60
C ASN A 106 -14.28 -11.50 -16.55
N ILE A 107 -14.57 -10.54 -15.67
CA ILE A 107 -15.89 -9.89 -15.57
C ILE A 107 -16.05 -8.84 -16.68
N ILE A 108 -14.96 -8.18 -17.06
CA ILE A 108 -14.91 -7.24 -18.18
C ILE A 108 -14.06 -7.81 -19.31
N PRO A 109 -14.37 -7.50 -20.59
CA PRO A 109 -13.64 -8.01 -21.76
C PRO A 109 -12.30 -7.29 -21.99
N LEU A 110 -11.66 -6.81 -20.92
CA LEU A 110 -10.31 -6.28 -20.96
C LEU A 110 -9.40 -7.36 -20.44
N ASN A 111 -8.45 -7.81 -21.25
CA ASN A 111 -7.44 -8.77 -20.81
C ASN A 111 -6.15 -8.03 -20.48
N LEU A 112 -6.15 -7.16 -19.46
CA LEU A 112 -4.97 -6.34 -19.12
C LEU A 112 -3.85 -7.18 -18.53
N TYR A 113 -4.21 -8.11 -17.63
CA TYR A 113 -3.24 -8.89 -16.85
C TYR A 113 -2.43 -9.86 -17.71
N TYR A 114 -3.00 -10.40 -18.79
CA TYR A 114 -2.35 -11.37 -19.67
C TYR A 114 -1.87 -10.75 -21.01
N GLN A 115 -1.72 -9.42 -21.09
CA GLN A 115 -1.10 -8.77 -22.27
C GLN A 115 0.40 -9.09 -22.38
N SER A 116 0.96 -8.80 -23.56
CA SER A 116 2.42 -8.87 -23.75
C SER A 116 3.16 -7.93 -22.79
N PRO A 117 4.37 -8.29 -22.31
CA PRO A 117 5.12 -7.47 -21.36
C PRO A 117 5.35 -6.02 -21.83
N GLN A 118 5.51 -5.82 -23.14
CA GLN A 118 5.69 -4.50 -23.75
C GLN A 118 4.46 -3.61 -23.55
N ILE A 119 3.26 -4.16 -23.77
CA ILE A 119 2.00 -3.45 -23.60
C ILE A 119 1.79 -3.14 -22.12
N VAL A 120 2.06 -4.09 -21.22
CA VAL A 120 1.96 -3.88 -19.77
C VAL A 120 2.87 -2.74 -19.31
N ILE A 121 4.13 -2.70 -19.78
CA ILE A 121 5.07 -1.61 -19.47
C ILE A 121 4.52 -0.26 -19.96
N ILE A 122 4.02 -0.18 -21.19
CA ILE A 122 3.44 1.07 -21.74
C ILE A 122 2.27 1.53 -20.89
N ILE A 123 1.34 0.64 -20.55
CA ILE A 123 0.18 0.94 -19.70
C ILE A 123 0.64 1.43 -18.32
N CYS A 124 1.60 0.76 -17.70
CA CYS A 124 2.12 1.12 -16.39
C CYS A 124 2.87 2.46 -16.40
N CYS A 125 3.61 2.78 -17.47
CA CYS A 125 4.20 4.11 -17.67
C CYS A 125 3.13 5.20 -17.78
N LEU A 126 2.06 4.95 -18.52
CA LEU A 126 0.92 5.86 -18.62
C LEU A 126 0.22 6.04 -17.26
N LEU A 127 -0.01 4.95 -16.52
CA LEU A 127 -0.59 4.99 -15.19
C LEU A 127 0.28 5.79 -14.21
N THR A 128 1.60 5.60 -14.23
CA THR A 128 2.54 6.37 -13.42
C THR A 128 2.49 7.86 -13.75
N PHE A 129 2.45 8.21 -15.04
CA PHE A 129 2.32 9.59 -15.48
C PHE A 129 0.99 10.22 -15.01
N LEU A 130 -0.13 9.52 -15.22
CA LEU A 130 -1.45 9.96 -14.75
C LEU A 130 -1.49 10.12 -13.22
N ALA A 131 -0.91 9.16 -12.49
CA ALA A 131 -0.79 9.22 -11.04
C ALA A 131 -0.01 10.46 -10.61
N TYR A 132 1.10 10.80 -11.28
CA TYR A 132 1.89 11.99 -10.98
C TYR A 132 1.12 13.30 -11.21
N VAL A 133 0.34 13.37 -12.30
CA VAL A 133 -0.52 14.53 -12.60
C VAL A 133 -1.61 14.69 -11.53
N ILE A 134 -2.20 13.60 -11.05
CA ILE A 134 -3.26 13.61 -10.03
C ILE A 134 -2.68 13.93 -8.64
N ASN A 135 -1.61 13.25 -8.26
CA ASN A 135 -0.94 13.39 -6.98
C ASN A 135 0.56 13.06 -7.14
N LYS A 136 1.42 14.08 -6.95
CA LYS A 136 2.87 13.95 -7.13
C LYS A 136 3.47 12.81 -6.30
N SER A 137 3.05 12.64 -5.04
CA SER A 137 3.56 11.58 -4.16
C SER A 137 3.23 10.20 -4.72
N LEU A 138 1.98 9.97 -5.15
CA LEU A 138 1.56 8.70 -5.73
C LEU A 138 2.34 8.39 -7.02
N GLY A 139 2.49 9.39 -7.89
CA GLY A 139 3.28 9.24 -9.11
C GLY A 139 4.75 8.87 -8.84
N MET A 140 5.36 9.48 -7.82
CA MET A 140 6.73 9.13 -7.42
C MET A 140 6.81 7.69 -6.87
N ILE A 141 5.83 7.24 -6.10
CA ILE A 141 5.79 5.84 -5.62
C ILE A 141 5.62 4.87 -6.79
N TYR A 142 4.74 5.18 -7.74
CA TYR A 142 4.54 4.35 -8.94
C TYR A 142 5.79 4.31 -9.82
N PHE A 143 6.52 5.42 -9.91
CA PHE A 143 7.83 5.44 -10.56
C PHE A 143 8.84 4.54 -9.84
N ILE A 144 8.86 4.53 -8.50
CA ILE A 144 9.68 3.57 -7.73
C ILE A 144 9.25 2.13 -8.02
N CYS A 145 7.95 1.85 -8.20
CA CYS A 145 7.46 0.53 -8.57
C CYS A 145 7.99 0.10 -9.95
N LEU A 146 7.97 0.99 -10.95
CA LEU A 146 8.56 0.75 -12.28
C LEU A 146 10.06 0.43 -12.20
N LEU A 147 10.82 1.23 -11.44
CA LEU A 147 12.25 0.98 -11.24
C LEU A 147 12.50 -0.36 -10.52
N SER A 148 11.68 -0.66 -9.52
CA SER A 148 11.78 -1.91 -8.75
C SER A 148 11.52 -3.14 -9.60
N TYR A 149 10.61 -3.04 -10.57
CA TYR A 149 10.39 -4.10 -11.56
C TYR A 149 11.60 -4.27 -12.49
N GLY A 150 12.19 -3.17 -12.96
CA GLY A 150 13.43 -3.22 -13.75
C GLY A 150 14.60 -3.85 -13.00
N LEU A 151 14.65 -3.70 -11.67
CA LEU A 151 15.62 -4.31 -10.77
C LEU A 151 15.24 -5.73 -10.32
N LYS A 152 14.06 -6.25 -10.71
CA LYS A 152 13.54 -7.57 -10.31
C LYS A 152 13.51 -7.78 -8.80
N LEU A 153 12.99 -6.79 -8.05
CA LEU A 153 12.93 -6.87 -6.58
C LEU A 153 11.86 -7.84 -6.05
N MET A 154 10.83 -8.15 -6.83
CA MET A 154 9.83 -9.18 -6.50
C MET A 154 9.95 -10.38 -7.45
N GLU A 155 9.43 -11.54 -7.03
CA GLU A 155 9.45 -12.75 -7.85
C GLU A 155 8.38 -12.71 -8.95
N SER A 156 7.33 -11.91 -8.75
CA SER A 156 6.32 -11.69 -9.79
C SER A 156 6.93 -11.10 -11.05
N ASN A 157 6.55 -11.70 -12.19
CA ASN A 157 6.86 -11.21 -13.53
C ASN A 157 5.81 -10.24 -14.07
N ASN A 158 4.75 -9.95 -13.30
CA ASN A 158 3.72 -9.00 -13.70
C ASN A 158 3.96 -7.65 -13.03
N LEU A 159 4.16 -6.61 -13.82
CA LEU A 159 4.42 -5.26 -13.34
C LEU A 159 3.21 -4.67 -12.58
N PHE A 160 1.99 -5.14 -12.85
CA PHE A 160 0.82 -4.70 -12.08
C PHE A 160 0.91 -5.08 -10.60
N ASP A 161 1.54 -6.22 -10.26
CA ASP A 161 1.69 -6.70 -8.89
C ASP A 161 2.64 -5.82 -8.06
N TYR A 162 3.49 -5.02 -8.72
CA TYR A 162 4.34 -4.02 -8.06
C TYR A 162 3.54 -2.75 -7.72
N LEU A 163 2.58 -2.41 -8.59
CA LEU A 163 1.84 -1.16 -8.56
C LEU A 163 0.59 -1.21 -7.70
N ILE A 164 0.02 -2.39 -7.45
CA ILE A 164 -1.16 -2.54 -6.61
C ILE A 164 -1.27 -3.96 -6.07
N ASP A 165 -1.82 -4.09 -4.87
CA ASP A 165 -2.24 -5.35 -4.29
C ASP A 165 -3.61 -5.22 -3.61
N VAL A 166 -4.13 -6.35 -3.14
CA VAL A 166 -5.46 -6.44 -2.53
C VAL A 166 -5.54 -5.59 -1.25
N PRO A 167 -4.55 -5.62 -0.33
CA PRO A 167 -4.56 -4.76 0.85
C PRO A 167 -4.71 -3.26 0.54
N VAL A 168 -3.92 -2.72 -0.40
CA VAL A 168 -4.00 -1.28 -0.72
C VAL A 168 -5.30 -0.94 -1.45
N TRP A 169 -5.80 -1.83 -2.30
CA TRP A 169 -7.07 -1.61 -2.95
C TRP A 169 -8.23 -1.58 -1.93
N ILE A 170 -8.29 -2.53 -1.00
CA ILE A 170 -9.28 -2.53 0.09
C ILE A 170 -9.14 -1.27 0.95
N PHE A 171 -7.91 -0.87 1.28
CA PHE A 171 -7.65 0.34 2.04
C PHE A 171 -8.20 1.59 1.33
N SER A 172 -8.07 1.68 0.01
CA SER A 172 -8.64 2.78 -0.77
C SER A 172 -10.16 2.85 -0.69
N ILE A 173 -10.84 1.70 -0.72
CA ILE A 173 -12.30 1.59 -0.57
C ILE A 173 -12.73 2.11 0.80
N LEU A 174 -12.09 1.61 1.88
CA LEU A 174 -12.40 2.00 3.25
C LEU A 174 -12.18 3.51 3.46
N TYR A 175 -11.08 4.05 2.95
CA TYR A 175 -10.76 5.47 3.09
C TYR A 175 -11.80 6.37 2.40
N ILE A 176 -12.17 6.03 1.15
CA ILE A 176 -13.22 6.75 0.41
C ILE A 176 -14.54 6.69 1.16
N PHE A 177 -14.92 5.50 1.65
CA PHE A 177 -16.16 5.30 2.41
C PHE A 177 -16.21 6.16 3.67
N VAL A 178 -15.14 6.18 4.47
CA VAL A 178 -15.04 7.01 5.68
C VAL A 178 -15.23 8.50 5.36
N ILE A 179 -14.64 8.99 4.26
CA ILE A 179 -14.78 10.39 3.85
C ILE A 179 -16.22 10.71 3.44
N ILE A 180 -16.87 9.82 2.69
CA ILE A 180 -18.27 9.98 2.28
C ILE A 180 -19.17 10.04 3.52
N VAL A 181 -19.03 9.09 4.45
CA VAL A 181 -19.82 9.04 5.70
C VAL A 181 -19.61 10.30 6.53
N LYS A 182 -18.37 10.74 6.73
CA LYS A 182 -18.07 11.99 7.46
C LYS A 182 -18.76 13.20 6.84
N LYS A 183 -18.74 13.32 5.51
CA LYS A 183 -19.36 14.43 4.78
C LYS A 183 -20.89 14.42 4.87
N ILE A 184 -21.52 13.25 4.99
CA ILE A 184 -22.96 13.11 5.17
C ILE A 184 -23.35 13.48 6.61
N VAL A 185 -22.60 12.98 7.60
CA VAL A 185 -22.86 13.26 9.01
C VAL A 185 -22.63 14.73 9.35
N SER A 186 -21.56 15.36 8.84
CA SER A 186 -21.25 16.77 9.12
C SER A 186 -22.20 17.77 8.46
N LYS A 187 -23.07 17.32 7.55
CA LYS A 187 -24.09 18.15 6.89
C LYS A 187 -25.45 18.09 7.61
N LYS A 188 -25.59 17.22 8.61
CA LYS A 188 -26.73 17.20 9.54
C LYS A 188 -26.38 18.01 10.77
#